data_AF-A0A6I6JQ19-F1
#
_entry.id   AF-A0A6I6JQ19-F1
#
_cell.length_a   1.000
_cell.length_b   1.000
_cell.length_c   1.000
_cell.angle_alpha   90.00
_cell.angle_beta   90.00
_cell.angle_gamma   90.00
#
_symmetry.space_group_name_H-M   'P 1'
#
loop_
_entity.id
_entity.type
_entity.pdbx_description
1 polymer ?
#
loop_
_entity_poly.entity_id
_entity_poly.type
_entity_poly.pdbx_seq_one_letter_code
_entity_poly.pdbx_strand_id
1 'polypeptide(L)'
;MKKPDYHILVCNSYRVAGDAKGYCNKNGAADFIQYIMEECNDRGLDVAVSSTACLNVCSQGPVMVIHPNNYWYGGLTEEKIDEILDALEEGEAVEDYLISD
;
A
#
# COMPACT_ATOMS: atom_id res chain seq x y z
N MET A 1 5.84 18.76 -13.60
CA MET A 1 5.70 17.32 -13.26
C MET A 1 4.24 16.96 -13.52
N LYS A 2 3.96 15.93 -14.33
CA LYS A 2 2.59 15.41 -14.45
C LYS A 2 2.23 14.79 -13.09
N LYS A 3 0.99 14.98 -12.63
CA LYS A 3 0.48 14.33 -11.42
C LYS A 3 0.33 12.83 -11.73
N PRO A 4 0.76 11.91 -10.84
CA PRO A 4 0.54 10.49 -11.05
C PRO A 4 -0.95 10.18 -11.03
N ASP A 5 -1.35 9.12 -11.73
CA ASP A 5 -2.74 8.69 -11.81
C ASP A 5 -3.19 8.13 -10.45
N TYR A 6 -2.30 7.40 -9.75
CA TYR A 6 -2.54 6.92 -8.38
C TYR A 6 -1.44 7.30 -7.39
N HIS A 7 -1.80 7.31 -6.10
CA HIS A 7 -0.86 7.42 -4.98
C HIS A 7 -1.11 6.28 -4.00
N ILE A 8 -0.12 5.37 -3.90
CA ILE A 8 -0.12 4.26 -2.96
C ILE A 8 0.58 4.69 -1.67
N LEU A 9 -0.12 4.55 -0.55
CA LEU A 9 0.35 4.83 0.79
C LEU A 9 0.49 3.53 1.58
N VAL A 10 1.73 3.14 1.92
CA VAL A 10 2.00 1.90 2.67
C VAL A 10 2.31 2.25 4.13
N CYS A 11 1.53 1.70 5.06
CA CYS A 11 1.76 1.90 6.48
C CYS A 11 3.06 1.20 6.91
N ASN A 12 4.10 1.97 7.23
CA ASN A 12 5.33 1.43 7.82
C ASN A 12 5.42 1.75 9.33
N SER A 13 4.29 2.10 9.95
CA SER A 13 4.20 2.34 11.40
C SER A 13 5.21 3.36 11.95
N TYR A 14 5.63 4.34 11.15
CA TYR A 14 6.48 5.42 11.63
C TYR A 14 5.78 6.18 12.77
N ARG A 15 6.57 6.55 13.79
CA ARG A 15 6.13 7.40 14.90
C ARG A 15 6.68 8.81 14.71
N VAL A 16 6.14 9.78 15.46
CA VAL A 16 6.56 11.18 15.42
C VAL A 16 8.08 11.35 15.64
N ALA A 17 8.69 10.46 16.43
CA ALA A 17 10.13 10.46 16.69
C ALA A 17 10.97 9.77 15.58
N GLY A 18 10.39 9.40 14.44
CA GLY A 18 11.08 8.88 13.26
C GLY A 18 11.27 7.36 13.21
N ASP A 19 11.23 6.66 14.35
CA ASP A 19 11.41 5.21 14.36
C ASP A 19 10.17 4.46 13.84
N ALA A 20 10.38 3.46 12.98
CA ALA A 20 9.39 2.43 12.64
C ALA A 20 9.47 1.28 13.65
N LYS A 21 8.39 1.03 14.41
CA LYS A 21 8.35 -0.01 15.46
C LYS A 21 7.02 -0.76 15.60
N GLY A 22 6.01 -0.38 14.82
CA GLY A 22 4.65 -0.91 14.95
C GLY A 22 4.39 -2.18 14.15
N TYR A 23 3.12 -2.61 14.16
CA TYR A 23 2.70 -3.90 13.63
C TYR A 23 3.03 -4.06 12.14
N CYS A 24 2.73 -3.06 11.30
CA CYS A 24 2.95 -3.20 9.85
C CYS A 24 4.44 -3.33 9.51
N ASN A 25 5.31 -2.54 10.15
CA ASN A 25 6.75 -2.63 9.96
C ASN A 25 7.31 -4.01 10.36
N LYS A 26 6.85 -4.56 11.49
CA LYS A 26 7.26 -5.90 11.95
C LYS A 26 6.77 -7.05 11.06
N ASN A 27 5.82 -6.77 10.18
CA ASN A 27 5.23 -7.75 9.26
C ASN A 27 5.57 -7.39 7.80
N GLY A 28 6.80 -6.94 7.54
CA GLY A 28 7.33 -6.83 6.16
C GLY A 28 6.94 -5.56 5.38
N ALA A 29 6.21 -4.60 5.97
CA ALA A 29 5.78 -3.41 5.23
C ALA A 29 6.92 -2.54 4.67
N ALA A 30 8.13 -2.64 5.23
CA ALA A 30 9.31 -1.96 4.69
C ALA A 30 9.71 -2.53 3.32
N ASP A 31 9.65 -3.85 3.18
CA ASP A 31 10.02 -4.57 1.96
C ASP A 31 8.94 -4.37 0.88
N PHE A 32 7.66 -4.36 1.29
CA PHE A 32 6.55 -4.08 0.37
C PHE A 32 6.64 -2.72 -0.33
N ILE A 33 7.24 -1.70 0.28
CA ILE A 33 7.41 -0.41 -0.38
C ILE A 33 8.33 -0.54 -1.60
N GLN A 34 9.46 -1.22 -1.46
CA GLN A 34 10.39 -1.43 -2.57
C GLN A 34 9.75 -2.33 -3.63
N TYR A 35 9.12 -3.42 -3.20
CA TYR A 35 8.40 -4.34 -4.07
C TYR A 35 7.34 -3.64 -4.93
N ILE A 36 6.43 -2.87 -4.32
CA ILE A 36 5.38 -2.13 -5.04
C ILE A 36 5.97 -1.14 -6.04
N MET A 37 7.09 -0.47 -5.69
CA MET A 37 7.73 0.48 -6.61
C MET A 37 8.29 -0.21 -7.86
N GLU A 38 8.91 -1.37 -7.70
CA GLU A 38 9.45 -2.19 -8.80
C GLU A 38 8.30 -2.73 -9.66
N GLU A 39 7.30 -3.35 -9.03
CA GLU A 39 6.14 -3.93 -9.71
C GLU A 39 5.31 -2.88 -10.49
N CYS A 40 5.10 -1.69 -9.93
CA CYS A 40 4.43 -0.58 -10.65
C CYS A 40 5.25 -0.10 -11.85
N ASN A 41 6.57 -0.03 -11.73
CA ASN A 41 7.45 0.37 -12.82
C ASN A 41 7.43 -0.65 -13.96
N ASP A 42 7.46 -1.94 -13.64
CA ASP A 42 7.47 -3.03 -14.62
C ASP A 42 6.13 -3.15 -15.36
N ARG A 43 5.03 -2.83 -14.69
CA ARG A 43 3.68 -2.71 -15.28
C ARG A 43 3.45 -1.41 -16.06
N GLY A 44 4.34 -0.42 -15.90
CA GLY A 44 4.17 0.91 -16.51
C GLY A 44 3.04 1.73 -15.89
N LEU A 45 2.66 1.45 -14.65
CA LEU A 45 1.65 2.18 -13.89
C LEU A 45 2.19 3.56 -13.47
N ASP A 46 1.46 4.64 -13.77
CA ASP A 46 1.82 6.03 -13.37
C ASP A 46 1.43 6.28 -11.89
N VAL A 47 2.28 5.79 -10.98
CA VAL A 47 1.99 5.73 -9.54
C VAL A 47 3.10 6.36 -8.72
N ALA A 48 2.72 7.18 -7.74
CA ALA A 48 3.61 7.53 -6.63
C ALA A 48 3.42 6.55 -5.48
N VAL A 49 4.52 6.06 -4.90
CA VAL A 49 4.48 5.21 -3.70
C VAL A 49 5.08 6.01 -2.54
N SER A 50 4.46 5.94 -1.37
CA SER A 50 4.99 6.60 -0.17
C SER A 50 4.73 5.76 1.07
N SER A 51 5.70 5.76 1.97
CA SER A 51 5.53 5.18 3.30
C SER A 51 4.83 6.16 4.24
N THR A 52 3.97 5.65 5.12
CA THR A 52 3.25 6.48 6.11
C THR A 52 3.55 6.09 7.56
N ALA A 53 3.22 7.02 8.46
CA ALA A 53 3.08 6.74 9.88
C ALA A 53 1.93 5.74 10.14
N CYS A 54 1.75 5.36 11.41
CA CYS A 54 0.64 4.50 11.80
C CYS A 54 -0.73 5.04 11.34
N LEU A 55 -1.48 4.22 10.59
CA LEU A 55 -2.84 4.52 10.13
C LEU A 55 -3.93 4.09 11.13
N ASN A 56 -3.56 3.64 12.33
CA ASN A 56 -4.44 3.23 13.43
C ASN A 56 -5.33 1.99 13.19
N VAL A 57 -5.11 1.26 12.10
CA VAL A 57 -5.83 0.03 11.72
C VAL A 57 -4.97 -1.22 11.89
N CYS A 58 -4.18 -1.28 12.96
CA CYS A 58 -3.17 -2.34 13.17
C CYS A 58 -3.75 -3.76 13.19
N SER A 59 -5.01 -3.96 13.60
CA SER A 59 -5.68 -5.27 13.63
C SER A 59 -5.86 -5.89 12.25
N GLN A 60 -5.80 -5.05 11.20
CA GLN A 60 -5.94 -5.46 9.80
C GLN A 60 -4.62 -5.29 9.03
N GLY A 61 -3.50 -5.03 9.71
CA GLY A 61 -2.22 -4.80 9.05
C GLY A 61 -1.58 -6.05 8.44
N PRO A 62 -0.54 -5.91 7.59
CA PRO A 62 -0.03 -4.66 7.00
C PRO A 62 -1.06 -3.94 6.14
N VAL A 63 -1.00 -2.59 6.08
CA VAL A 63 -2.05 -1.77 5.44
C VAL A 63 -1.48 -0.93 4.29
N MET A 64 -2.25 -0.88 3.20
CA MET A 64 -1.99 -0.06 2.03
C MET A 64 -3.26 0.71 1.65
N VAL A 65 -3.10 1.96 1.25
CA VAL A 65 -4.21 2.82 0.79
C VAL A 65 -3.90 3.34 -0.60
N ILE A 66 -4.88 3.29 -1.51
CA ILE A 66 -4.73 3.79 -2.88
C ILE A 66 -5.67 4.98 -3.09
N HIS A 67 -5.09 6.13 -3.44
CA HIS A 67 -5.80 7.32 -3.88
C HIS A 67 -5.75 7.47 -5.41
N PRO A 68 -6.77 8.09 -6.05
CA PRO A 68 -7.90 8.81 -5.44
C PRO A 68 -9.07 7.90 -4.99
N ASN A 69 -9.06 6.63 -5.34
CA ASN A 69 -10.19 5.71 -5.16
C ASN A 69 -10.58 5.46 -3.69
N ASN A 70 -9.66 5.72 -2.76
CA ASN A 70 -9.82 5.45 -1.33
C ASN A 70 -10.03 3.95 -1.05
N TYR A 71 -9.26 3.11 -1.75
CA TYR A 71 -9.19 1.68 -1.45
C TYR A 71 -8.25 1.46 -0.29
N TRP A 72 -8.74 0.81 0.77
CA TRP A 72 -7.96 0.42 1.93
C TRP A 72 -7.80 -1.09 1.91
N TYR A 73 -6.57 -1.57 1.86
CA TYR A 73 -6.25 -2.98 1.83
C TYR A 73 -5.53 -3.38 3.12
N GLY A 74 -5.85 -4.57 3.63
CA GLY A 74 -5.26 -5.13 4.83
C GLY A 74 -4.75 -6.55 4.65
N GLY A 75 -3.93 -7.00 5.60
CA GLY A 75 -3.34 -8.34 5.59
C GLY A 75 -2.55 -8.62 4.32
N LEU A 76 -1.75 -7.64 3.89
CA LEU A 76 -0.97 -7.70 2.65
C LEU A 76 0.09 -8.81 2.68
N THR A 77 0.26 -9.44 1.53
CA THR A 77 1.38 -10.29 1.13
C THR A 77 1.81 -9.87 -0.27
N GLU A 78 2.95 -10.35 -0.77
CA GLU A 78 3.39 -10.07 -2.15
C GLU A 78 2.34 -10.54 -3.16
N GLU A 79 1.75 -11.73 -2.96
CA GLU A 79 0.71 -12.26 -3.86
C GLU A 79 -0.53 -11.36 -3.91
N LYS A 80 -0.99 -10.87 -2.75
CA LYS A 80 -2.13 -9.93 -2.74
C LYS A 80 -1.77 -8.60 -3.36
N ILE A 81 -0.53 -8.14 -3.20
CA ILE A 81 -0.07 -6.90 -3.81
C ILE A 81 -0.13 -7.04 -5.33
N ASP A 82 0.35 -8.15 -5.88
CA ASP A 82 0.28 -8.41 -7.32
C ASP A 82 -1.16 -8.37 -7.83
N GLU A 83 -2.07 -9.10 -7.18
CA GLU A 83 -3.49 -9.10 -7.55
C GLU A 83 -4.13 -7.70 -7.47
N ILE A 84 -3.74 -6.90 -6.47
CA ILE A 84 -4.21 -5.51 -6.35
C ILE A 84 -3.66 -4.63 -7.46
N LEU A 85 -2.39 -4.79 -7.85
CA LEU A 85 -1.79 -4.01 -8.93
C LEU A 85 -2.37 -4.40 -10.29
N ASP A 86 -2.61 -5.68 -10.53
CA ASP A 86 -3.26 -6.19 -11.74
C ASP A 86 -4.68 -5.61 -11.86
N ALA A 87 -5.47 -5.60 -10.77
CA ALA A 87 -6.78 -4.94 -10.77
C ALA A 87 -6.68 -3.42 -11.00
N LEU A 88 -5.62 -2.77 -10.49
CA LEU A 88 -5.41 -1.33 -10.65
C LEU A 88 -5.10 -0.93 -12.09
N GLU A 89 -4.45 -1.81 -12.88
CA GLU A 89 -4.28 -1.62 -14.33
C GLU A 89 -5.62 -1.49 -15.06
N GLU A 90 -6.61 -2.26 -14.62
CA GLU A 90 -7.97 -2.23 -15.15
C GLU A 90 -8.83 -1.11 -14.54
N GLY A 91 -8.29 -0.39 -13.54
CA GLY A 91 -9.00 0.67 -12.80
C GLY A 91 -10.00 0.13 -11.77
N GLU A 92 -9.84 -1.12 -11.35
CA GLU A 92 -10.72 -1.84 -10.44
C GLU A 92 -10.08 -2.04 -9.04
N ALA A 93 -10.83 -2.66 -8.14
CA ALA A 93 -10.38 -3.05 -6.81
C ALA A 93 -10.53 -4.55 -6.61
N VAL A 94 -9.69 -5.13 -5.75
CA VAL A 94 -9.90 -6.50 -5.27
C VAL A 94 -10.77 -6.44 -4.02
N GLU A 95 -12.09 -6.53 -4.22
CA GLU A 95 -13.08 -6.31 -3.15
C GLU A 95 -12.87 -7.19 -1.91
N ASP A 96 -12.41 -8.43 -2.10
CA ASP A 96 -12.15 -9.39 -1.02
C ASP A 96 -11.02 -8.97 -0.06
N TYR A 97 -10.15 -8.04 -0.49
CA TYR A 97 -9.03 -7.55 0.31
C TYR A 97 -9.30 -6.19 0.95
N LEU A 98 -10.42 -5.55 0.58
CA LEU A 98 -10.78 -4.26 1.12
C LEU A 98 -11.11 -4.38 2.61
N ILE A 99 -10.49 -3.52 3.41
CA ILE A 99 -10.82 -3.37 4.82
C ILE A 99 -11.78 -2.19 4.93
N SER A 100 -13.00 -2.51 5.34
CA SER A 100 -14.02 -1.54 5.72
C SER A 100 -13.80 -1.14 7.18
N ASP A 101 -14.13 0.10 7.51
CA ASP A 101 -14.56 0.41 8.88
C ASP A 101 -15.82 -0.39 9.23
#